data_AF-A0A4C1WY00-F1
#
_entry.id   AF-A0A4C1WY00-F1
#
_cell.length_a   1.000
_cell.length_b   1.000
_cell.length_c   1.000
_cell.angle_alpha   90.00
_cell.angle_beta   90.00
_cell.angle_gamma   90.00
#
_symmetry.space_group_name_H-M   'P 1'
#
loop_
_entity.id
_entity.type
_entity.pdbx_description
1 polymer ?
#
loop_
_entity_poly.entity_id
_entity_poly.type
_entity_poly.pdbx_seq_one_letter_code
_entity_poly.pdbx_strand_id
1 'polypeptide(L)'
;MPEPLTLDEIAEELLAKEDVGDPTLFPSDDGVRNYTLNVTCDKIRVYIAMLLLTEYLTPKYVRMSREVKSGMQDDLAAASIRRNRFFVIQQYVHLPDSSSHISIDETILPYFRRHGTKQHIHGKRIRFGYKLWSAAMRHGYLVNCEPYQGSSNPGLKMQSNLGLGVAVILEFHSRSPQELGPYNLYFDNFFNGLPVLKYLREQNVEGTGTGRGNRLKNCNLPNSMDMKKESRGSSEILQLPKLRVLNIVGVPIMRPITSTHRLAD
;
A
#
# COMPACT_ATOMS: atom_id res chain seq x y z
N MET A 1 22.10 -10.27 -18.63
CA MET A 1 20.77 -9.84 -18.13
C MET A 1 19.75 -10.54 -19.00
N PRO A 2 18.67 -11.13 -18.46
CA PRO A 2 17.63 -11.66 -19.32
C PRO A 2 17.04 -10.51 -20.14
N GLU A 3 16.79 -10.75 -21.43
CA GLU A 3 16.15 -9.78 -22.30
C GLU A 3 14.72 -9.49 -21.83
N PRO A 4 14.21 -8.26 -22.02
CA PRO A 4 12.82 -7.95 -21.69
C PRO A 4 11.88 -8.75 -22.61
N LEU A 5 10.89 -9.41 -22.01
CA LEU A 5 9.86 -10.15 -22.72
C LEU A 5 9.12 -9.22 -23.70
N THR A 6 8.91 -9.72 -24.91
CA THR A 6 8.08 -9.09 -25.94
C THR A 6 6.60 -9.11 -25.52
N LEU A 7 5.80 -8.20 -26.09
CA LEU A 7 4.35 -8.15 -25.80
C LEU A 7 3.65 -9.48 -26.11
N ASP A 8 4.14 -10.21 -27.12
CA ASP A 8 3.62 -11.52 -27.50
C ASP A 8 3.98 -12.60 -26.47
N GLU A 9 5.18 -12.54 -25.89
CA GLU A 9 5.59 -13.45 -24.81
C GLU A 9 4.84 -13.16 -23.49
N ILE A 10 4.55 -11.89 -23.18
CA ILE A 10 3.71 -11.51 -22.02
C ILE A 10 2.27 -11.98 -22.24
N ALA A 11 1.74 -11.85 -23.46
CA ALA A 11 0.42 -12.33 -23.82
C ALA A 11 0.34 -13.87 -23.73
N GLU A 12 1.34 -14.60 -24.24
CA GLU A 12 1.41 -16.06 -24.09
C GLU A 12 1.55 -16.47 -22.62
N GLU A 13 2.34 -15.79 -21.81
CA GLU A 13 2.48 -16.14 -20.37
C GLU A 13 1.18 -15.89 -19.58
N LEU A 14 0.39 -14.89 -19.99
CA LEU A 14 -0.95 -14.62 -19.45
C LEU A 14 -2.02 -15.58 -20.01
N LEU A 15 -1.81 -16.16 -21.19
CA LEU A 15 -2.70 -17.12 -21.84
C LEU A 15 -2.41 -18.59 -21.44
N ALA A 16 -1.16 -18.90 -21.09
CA ALA A 16 -0.69 -20.24 -20.72
C ALA A 16 -0.91 -20.59 -19.25
N LYS A 17 -1.14 -19.58 -18.39
CA LYS A 17 -1.55 -19.83 -17.01
C LYS A 17 -3.03 -20.23 -17.03
N GLU A 18 -3.26 -21.50 -16.72
CA GLU A 18 -4.56 -22.10 -16.46
C GLU A 18 -5.47 -21.12 -15.71
N ASP A 19 -6.74 -21.12 -16.13
CA ASP A 19 -7.90 -20.47 -15.54
C ASP A 19 -7.56 -19.77 -14.22
N VAL A 20 -7.21 -18.48 -14.31
CA VAL A 20 -7.12 -17.62 -13.13
C VAL A 20 -8.54 -17.58 -12.61
N GLY A 21 -8.86 -18.52 -11.71
CA GLY A 21 -10.20 -18.71 -11.17
C GLY A 21 -10.79 -17.36 -10.79
N ASP A 22 -12.12 -17.23 -10.97
CA ASP A 22 -12.87 -15.97 -10.89
C ASP A 22 -12.17 -14.96 -9.97
N PRO A 23 -11.69 -13.81 -10.51
CA PRO A 23 -10.90 -12.88 -9.71
C PRO A 23 -11.70 -12.51 -8.48
N THR A 24 -11.09 -12.67 -7.30
CA THR A 24 -11.75 -12.40 -6.03
C THR A 24 -12.15 -10.92 -6.01
N LEU A 25 -13.43 -10.65 -6.25
CA LEU A 25 -14.01 -9.33 -6.24
C LEU A 25 -14.30 -8.96 -4.79
N PHE A 26 -13.38 -8.25 -4.15
CA PHE A 26 -13.66 -7.68 -2.83
C PHE A 26 -14.67 -6.54 -2.99
N PRO A 27 -15.78 -6.53 -2.23
CA PRO A 27 -16.71 -5.41 -2.23
C PRO A 27 -16.00 -4.16 -1.69
N SER A 28 -16.32 -2.98 -2.25
CA SER A 28 -15.98 -1.72 -1.59
C SER A 28 -16.72 -1.66 -0.25
N ASP A 29 -16.03 -1.25 0.81
CA ASP A 29 -16.48 -1.16 2.22
C ASP A 29 -17.68 -0.20 2.47
N ASP A 30 -18.43 0.13 1.42
CA ASP A 30 -19.45 1.19 1.44
C ASP A 30 -20.77 0.72 2.08
N GLY A 31 -20.90 -0.54 2.51
CA GLY A 31 -22.12 -1.08 3.13
C GLY A 31 -23.36 -1.04 2.22
N VAL A 32 -23.21 -0.70 0.93
CA VAL A 32 -24.29 -0.52 -0.03
C VAL A 32 -24.22 -1.59 -1.11
N ARG A 33 -25.11 -2.58 -0.96
CA ARG A 33 -25.58 -3.57 -1.95
C ARG A 33 -24.49 -4.50 -2.52
N ASN A 34 -24.78 -5.80 -2.47
CA ASN A 34 -24.08 -6.84 -3.24
C ASN A 34 -24.15 -6.50 -4.74
N TYR A 35 -23.18 -5.74 -5.25
CA TYR A 35 -23.09 -5.42 -6.67
C TYR A 35 -22.45 -6.60 -7.40
N THR A 36 -23.25 -7.38 -8.11
CA THR A 36 -22.72 -8.43 -8.99
C THR A 36 -22.14 -7.77 -10.24
N LEU A 37 -20.81 -7.76 -10.35
CA LEU A 37 -20.10 -7.12 -11.46
C LEU A 37 -20.43 -7.73 -12.82
N ASN A 38 -20.81 -9.02 -12.86
CA ASN A 38 -21.15 -9.83 -14.03
C ASN A 38 -20.20 -9.56 -15.22
N VAL A 39 -18.96 -9.99 -15.05
CA VAL A 39 -17.86 -9.77 -15.99
C VAL A 39 -17.31 -11.13 -16.40
N THR A 40 -17.18 -11.32 -17.71
CA THR A 40 -16.59 -12.51 -18.33
C THR A 40 -15.08 -12.32 -18.50
N CYS A 41 -14.32 -13.41 -18.63
CA CYS A 41 -12.87 -13.35 -18.87
C CYS A 41 -12.51 -12.45 -20.06
N ASP A 42 -13.28 -12.47 -21.15
CA ASP A 42 -13.05 -11.60 -22.32
C ASP A 42 -13.18 -10.11 -21.97
N LYS A 43 -14.12 -9.74 -21.10
CA LYS A 43 -14.25 -8.35 -20.65
C LYS A 43 -13.10 -7.92 -19.74
N ILE A 44 -12.51 -8.84 -18.98
CA ILE A 44 -11.30 -8.58 -18.19
C ILE A 44 -10.10 -8.40 -19.11
N ARG A 45 -9.94 -9.25 -20.14
CA ARG A 45 -8.89 -9.12 -21.16
C ARG A 45 -8.97 -7.76 -21.86
N VAL A 46 -10.17 -7.35 -22.28
CA VAL A 46 -10.40 -6.01 -22.86
C VAL A 46 -10.05 -4.90 -21.86
N TYR A 47 -10.42 -5.05 -20.59
CA TYR A 47 -10.06 -4.08 -19.55
C TYR A 47 -8.54 -3.94 -19.37
N ILE A 48 -7.80 -5.05 -19.29
CA ILE A 48 -6.33 -5.06 -19.18
C ILE A 48 -5.68 -4.47 -20.43
N ALA A 49 -6.11 -4.87 -21.62
CA ALA A 49 -5.63 -4.31 -22.89
C ALA A 49 -5.84 -2.79 -22.95
N MET A 50 -6.97 -2.30 -22.43
CA MET A 50 -7.24 -0.87 -22.33
C MET A 50 -6.31 -0.16 -21.33
N LEU A 51 -5.95 -0.77 -20.20
CA LEU A 51 -4.98 -0.18 -19.27
C LEU A 51 -3.62 -0.02 -19.93
N LEU A 52 -3.13 -1.09 -20.58
CA LEU A 52 -1.87 -1.08 -21.32
C LEU A 52 -1.90 0.00 -22.40
N LEU A 53 -2.93 0.02 -23.25
CA LEU A 53 -3.08 1.02 -24.30
C LEU A 53 -3.02 2.45 -23.75
N THR A 54 -3.69 2.73 -22.62
CA THR A 54 -3.66 4.07 -22.02
C THR A 54 -2.32 4.48 -21.43
N GLU A 55 -1.44 3.52 -21.11
CA GLU A 55 -0.08 3.81 -20.68
C GLU A 55 0.81 4.23 -21.86
N TYR A 56 0.62 3.62 -23.02
CA TYR A 56 1.34 3.94 -24.26
C TYR A 56 0.83 5.20 -24.96
N LEU A 57 -0.44 5.57 -24.77
CA LEU A 57 -1.03 6.75 -25.40
C LEU A 57 -0.71 8.05 -24.66
N THR A 58 -0.44 9.10 -25.44
CA THR A 58 -0.34 10.49 -24.95
C THR A 58 -1.54 11.26 -25.53
N PRO A 59 -2.44 11.85 -24.72
CA PRO A 59 -2.31 12.20 -23.30
C PRO A 59 -2.60 11.04 -22.34
N LYS A 60 -1.82 10.95 -21.25
CA LYS A 60 -1.92 9.92 -20.18
C LYS A 60 -3.21 9.94 -19.34
N TYR A 61 -4.21 10.71 -19.74
CA TYR A 61 -5.46 10.84 -19.01
C TYR A 61 -6.48 9.90 -19.64
N VAL A 62 -6.68 8.73 -19.02
CA VAL A 62 -7.69 7.71 -19.40
C VAL A 62 -9.08 8.31 -19.65
N ARG A 63 -9.41 9.40 -18.95
CA ARG A 63 -10.68 10.10 -19.13
C ARG A 63 -10.70 10.98 -20.38
N MET A 64 -9.58 11.50 -20.88
CA MET A 64 -9.54 12.29 -22.12
C MET A 64 -9.48 11.42 -23.38
N SER A 65 -8.79 10.28 -23.37
CA SER A 65 -8.68 9.38 -24.53
C SER A 65 -10.01 8.79 -25.02
N ARG A 66 -11.10 9.03 -24.28
CA ARG A 66 -12.45 8.57 -24.61
C ARG A 66 -13.45 9.73 -24.74
N GLU A 67 -13.04 11.00 -24.74
CA GLU A 67 -13.96 12.13 -24.97
C GLU A 67 -14.47 12.14 -26.42
N VAL A 68 -15.75 12.51 -26.62
CA VAL A 68 -16.43 12.57 -27.93
C VAL A 68 -16.01 13.80 -28.75
N LYS A 69 -14.91 14.49 -28.37
CA LYS A 69 -14.39 15.64 -29.11
C LYS A 69 -13.54 15.14 -30.26
N SER A 70 -13.79 15.67 -31.47
CA SER A 70 -13.06 15.31 -32.69
C SER A 70 -11.55 15.46 -32.48
N GLY A 71 -10.79 14.39 -32.72
CA GLY A 71 -9.34 14.34 -32.58
C GLY A 71 -8.79 13.89 -31.21
N MET A 72 -9.65 13.54 -30.25
CA MET A 72 -9.26 13.03 -28.92
C MET A 72 -9.82 11.64 -28.58
N GLN A 73 -10.71 11.13 -29.42
CA GLN A 73 -11.32 9.81 -29.26
C GLN A 73 -10.46 8.75 -29.94
N ASP A 74 -10.12 7.71 -29.19
CA ASP A 74 -9.64 6.46 -29.76
C ASP A 74 -10.87 5.57 -30.06
N ASP A 75 -11.14 5.36 -31.35
CA ASP A 75 -12.31 4.60 -31.81
C ASP A 75 -12.24 3.12 -31.42
N LEU A 76 -11.03 2.54 -31.34
CA LEU A 76 -10.82 1.18 -30.85
C LEU A 76 -11.14 1.11 -29.36
N ALA A 77 -10.69 2.09 -28.57
CA ALA A 77 -10.99 2.17 -27.14
C ALA A 77 -12.49 2.36 -26.86
N ALA A 78 -13.17 3.20 -27.66
CA ALA A 78 -14.59 3.49 -27.52
C ALA A 78 -15.48 2.31 -27.93
N ALA A 79 -15.09 1.57 -28.97
CA ALA A 79 -15.81 0.39 -29.44
C ALA A 79 -15.62 -0.83 -28.50
N SER A 80 -14.44 -0.95 -27.87
CA SER A 80 -14.09 -2.14 -27.08
C SER A 80 -14.83 -2.23 -25.74
N ILE A 81 -14.99 -1.12 -25.01
CA ILE A 81 -15.71 -1.13 -23.73
C ILE A 81 -16.35 0.23 -23.41
N ARG A 82 -17.64 0.21 -23.05
CA ARG A 82 -18.35 1.42 -22.60
C ARG A 82 -17.62 2.08 -21.44
N ARG A 83 -17.44 3.40 -21.50
CA ARG A 83 -16.74 4.21 -20.48
C ARG A 83 -17.20 3.89 -19.05
N ASN A 84 -18.51 3.90 -18.80
CA ASN A 84 -19.05 3.63 -17.46
C ASN A 84 -18.74 2.20 -17.00
N ARG A 85 -18.76 1.23 -17.91
CA ARG A 85 -18.41 -0.17 -17.59
C ARG A 85 -16.93 -0.30 -17.26
N PHE A 86 -16.05 0.37 -17.98
CA PHE A 86 -14.62 0.37 -17.65
C PHE A 86 -14.36 0.90 -16.23
N PHE A 87 -14.95 2.04 -15.85
CA PHE A 87 -14.76 2.59 -14.51
C PHE A 87 -15.40 1.75 -13.40
N VAL A 88 -16.54 1.11 -13.67
CA VAL A 88 -17.13 0.14 -12.74
C VAL A 88 -16.19 -1.05 -12.56
N ILE A 89 -15.66 -1.64 -13.64
CA ILE A 89 -14.68 -2.74 -13.54
C ILE A 89 -13.44 -2.28 -12.76
N GLN A 90 -12.90 -1.10 -13.06
CA GLN A 90 -11.74 -0.54 -12.35
C GLN A 90 -11.98 -0.35 -10.85
N GLN A 91 -13.22 -0.11 -10.42
CA GLN A 91 -13.57 0.04 -9.01
C GLN A 91 -13.53 -1.28 -8.23
N TYR A 92 -13.83 -2.41 -8.88
CA TYR A 92 -14.01 -3.70 -8.21
C TYR A 92 -12.95 -4.76 -8.55
N VAL A 93 -12.17 -4.57 -9.63
CA VAL A 93 -11.10 -5.51 -9.98
C VAL A 93 -9.90 -5.24 -9.09
N HIS A 94 -9.66 -6.16 -8.18
CA HIS A 94 -8.46 -6.23 -7.36
C HIS A 94 -7.57 -7.36 -7.86
N LEU A 95 -6.28 -7.06 -8.05
CA LEU A 95 -5.27 -8.04 -8.46
C LEU A 95 -4.16 -8.05 -7.41
N PRO A 96 -4.49 -8.46 -6.16
CA PRO A 96 -3.48 -8.56 -5.12
C PRO A 96 -2.47 -9.63 -5.50
N ASP A 97 -1.22 -9.40 -5.13
CA ASP A 97 -0.22 -10.45 -5.14
C ASP A 97 -0.55 -11.46 -4.02
N SER A 98 -0.14 -12.70 -4.21
CA SER A 98 -0.09 -13.74 -3.18
C SER A 98 0.82 -13.40 -1.99
N SER A 99 1.61 -12.33 -2.09
CA SER A 99 2.49 -11.91 -1.00
C SER A 99 1.72 -11.33 0.19
N SER A 100 2.07 -11.80 1.39
CA SER A 100 1.53 -11.30 2.66
C SER A 100 2.19 -10.01 3.14
N HIS A 101 3.09 -9.41 2.35
CA HIS A 101 3.90 -8.27 2.78
C HIS A 101 3.29 -6.95 2.33
N ILE A 102 2.91 -6.10 3.30
CA ILE A 102 2.29 -4.79 3.04
C ILE A 102 3.15 -3.68 3.64
N SER A 103 3.56 -2.74 2.80
CA SER A 103 4.23 -1.49 3.21
C SER A 103 3.22 -0.38 3.38
N ILE A 104 3.24 0.28 4.54
CA ILE A 104 2.43 1.45 4.88
C ILE A 104 3.33 2.68 4.87
N ASP A 105 3.03 3.62 3.98
CA ASP A 105 3.78 4.85 3.82
C ASP A 105 2.88 5.97 3.24
N GLU A 106 3.49 7.12 2.98
CA GLU A 106 2.89 8.33 2.45
C GLU A 106 3.09 8.43 0.95
N THR A 107 1.98 8.57 0.23
CA THR A 107 1.98 8.81 -1.22
C THR A 107 1.39 10.18 -1.53
N ILE A 108 1.90 10.82 -2.59
CA ILE A 108 1.40 12.11 -3.07
C ILE A 108 0.71 11.88 -4.41
N LEU A 109 -0.58 12.18 -4.47
CA LEU A 109 -1.32 12.25 -5.71
C LEU A 109 -1.10 13.64 -6.36
N PRO A 110 -0.40 13.75 -7.49
CA PRO A 110 -0.07 15.04 -8.09
C PRO A 110 -1.33 15.85 -8.41
N TYR A 111 -1.37 17.10 -7.99
CA TYR A 111 -2.46 18.00 -8.34
C TYR A 111 -1.96 19.44 -8.50
N PHE A 112 -1.96 19.94 -9.73
CA PHE A 112 -1.31 21.21 -10.05
C PHE A 112 -2.25 22.41 -9.98
N ARG A 113 -3.57 22.20 -9.94
CA ARG A 113 -4.54 23.29 -9.82
C ARG A 113 -4.59 23.87 -8.40
N ARG A 114 -5.30 24.99 -8.25
CA ARG A 114 -5.51 25.68 -6.96
C ARG A 114 -6.60 24.94 -6.17
N HIS A 115 -6.23 24.43 -5.00
CA HIS A 115 -7.16 23.86 -4.02
C HIS A 115 -6.57 23.99 -2.62
N GLY A 116 -7.39 24.34 -1.63
CA GLY A 116 -6.91 24.69 -0.28
C GLY A 116 -6.34 23.52 0.52
N THR A 117 -6.80 22.29 0.28
CA THR A 117 -6.36 21.10 1.02
C THR A 117 -5.08 20.45 0.45
N LYS A 118 -4.57 20.96 -0.68
CA LYS A 118 -3.34 20.47 -1.29
C LYS A 118 -2.16 20.65 -0.34
N GLN A 119 -1.36 19.61 -0.17
CA GLN A 119 -0.17 19.63 0.66
C GLN A 119 1.07 19.98 -0.19
N HIS A 120 2.00 20.71 0.42
CA HIS A 120 3.35 20.87 -0.09
C HIS A 120 4.32 20.07 0.77
N ILE A 121 4.98 19.06 0.20
CA ILE A 121 5.90 18.18 0.93
C ILE A 121 7.32 18.40 0.38
N HIS A 122 8.17 18.96 1.23
CA HIS A 122 9.56 19.22 0.90
C HIS A 122 10.36 17.92 0.71
N GLY A 123 11.37 17.93 -0.16
CA GLY A 123 12.27 16.79 -0.37
C GLY A 123 11.72 15.64 -1.24
N LYS A 124 10.42 15.64 -1.59
CA LYS A 124 9.84 14.64 -2.52
C LYS A 124 9.96 15.11 -3.99
N ARG A 125 10.01 14.17 -4.94
CA ARG A 125 10.06 14.49 -6.39
C ARG A 125 8.84 15.28 -6.85
N ILE A 126 7.65 14.81 -6.48
CA ILE A 126 6.38 15.55 -6.63
C ILE A 126 6.12 16.26 -5.32
N ARG A 127 6.17 17.59 -5.32
CA ARG A 127 6.04 18.38 -4.09
C ARG A 127 4.63 18.87 -3.80
N PHE A 128 3.75 18.95 -4.81
CA PHE A 128 2.41 19.52 -4.69
C PHE A 128 1.34 18.49 -5.07
N GLY A 129 0.46 18.17 -4.13
CA GLY A 129 -0.61 17.21 -4.38
C GLY A 129 -1.44 16.89 -3.15
N TYR A 130 -2.34 15.93 -3.28
CA TYR A 130 -3.06 15.38 -2.14
C TYR A 130 -2.18 14.33 -1.47
N LYS A 131 -1.92 14.50 -0.17
CA LYS A 131 -1.21 13.50 0.62
C LYS A 131 -2.20 12.37 0.96
N LEU A 132 -1.80 11.14 0.71
CA LEU A 132 -2.53 9.93 1.07
C LEU A 132 -1.64 9.10 1.99
N TRP A 133 -2.24 8.49 3.00
CA TRP A 133 -1.70 7.28 3.60
C TRP A 133 -1.97 6.13 2.62
N SER A 134 -0.98 5.28 2.38
CA SER A 134 -1.07 4.20 1.40
C SER A 134 -0.54 2.90 1.98
N ALA A 135 -1.27 1.81 1.78
CA ALA A 135 -0.87 0.44 2.05
C ALA A 135 -0.65 -0.26 0.70
N ALA A 136 0.59 -0.65 0.40
CA ALA A 136 0.95 -1.25 -0.88
C ALA A 136 1.72 -2.56 -0.70
N MET A 137 1.46 -3.53 -1.58
CA MET A 137 2.19 -4.79 -1.65
C MET A 137 3.55 -4.62 -2.33
N ARG A 138 4.37 -5.69 -2.30
CA ARG A 138 5.73 -5.72 -2.85
C ARG A 138 5.84 -5.20 -4.29
N HIS A 139 4.88 -5.52 -5.14
CA HIS A 139 4.88 -5.14 -6.56
C HIS A 139 4.21 -3.78 -6.83
N GLY A 140 3.94 -2.99 -5.79
CA GLY A 140 3.33 -1.66 -5.91
C GLY A 140 1.80 -1.66 -6.01
N TYR A 141 1.15 -2.82 -5.85
CA TYR A 141 -0.30 -2.90 -5.79
C TYR A 141 -0.83 -2.17 -4.55
N LEU A 142 -1.61 -1.12 -4.75
CA LEU A 142 -2.22 -0.32 -3.68
C LEU A 142 -3.44 -1.06 -3.12
N VAL A 143 -3.29 -1.66 -1.95
CA VAL A 143 -4.35 -2.42 -1.25
C VAL A 143 -5.37 -1.46 -0.65
N ASN A 144 -4.88 -0.39 -0.01
CA ASN A 144 -5.74 0.58 0.65
C ASN A 144 -5.09 1.96 0.67
N CYS A 145 -5.89 3.02 0.69
CA CYS A 145 -5.40 4.36 0.95
C CYS A 145 -6.42 5.21 1.71
N GLU A 146 -5.92 6.16 2.49
CA GLU A 146 -6.73 7.09 3.27
C GLU A 146 -6.21 8.52 3.06
N PRO A 147 -7.05 9.46 2.61
CA PRO A 147 -6.65 10.85 2.47
C PRO A 147 -6.17 11.47 3.79
N TYR A 148 -5.03 12.17 3.73
CA TYR A 148 -4.58 12.95 4.88
C TYR A 148 -5.38 14.25 4.99
N GLN A 149 -6.09 14.41 6.10
CA GLN A 149 -6.93 15.58 6.37
C GLN A 149 -6.36 16.52 7.46
N GLY A 150 -5.06 16.42 7.74
CA GLY A 150 -4.43 17.20 8.82
C GLY A 150 -4.21 16.38 10.10
N SER A 151 -3.74 17.06 11.15
CA SER A 151 -3.41 16.45 12.45
C SER A 151 -4.62 16.04 13.28
N SER A 152 -5.82 16.47 12.89
CA SER A 152 -7.11 16.13 13.48
C SER A 152 -7.98 15.54 12.39
N ASN A 153 -7.96 14.21 12.22
CA ASN A 153 -8.81 13.51 11.26
C ASN A 153 -9.93 12.80 12.03
N PRO A 154 -11.18 13.33 12.02
CA PRO A 154 -12.30 12.72 12.73
C PRO A 154 -12.70 11.35 12.16
N GLY A 155 -12.23 10.97 10.96
CA GLY A 155 -12.50 9.69 10.33
C GLY A 155 -11.63 8.52 10.82
N LEU A 156 -10.48 8.79 11.46
CA LEU A 156 -9.60 7.74 11.96
C LEU A 156 -9.95 7.37 13.40
N LYS A 157 -10.48 6.15 13.57
CA LYS A 157 -10.78 5.60 14.89
C LYS A 157 -9.49 5.53 15.72
N MET A 158 -9.59 5.79 17.03
CA MET A 158 -8.48 5.74 17.99
C MET A 158 -7.37 6.81 17.84
N GLN A 159 -7.46 7.75 16.89
CA GLN A 159 -6.44 8.81 16.74
C GLN A 159 -6.22 9.63 18.02
N SER A 160 -7.30 9.96 18.75
CA SER A 160 -7.22 10.70 20.02
C SER A 160 -6.42 9.97 21.11
N ASN A 161 -6.42 8.63 21.07
CA ASN A 161 -5.87 7.78 22.13
C ASN A 161 -4.45 7.33 21.83
N LEU A 162 -4.16 7.01 20.56
CA LEU A 162 -2.91 6.36 20.14
C LEU A 162 -2.04 7.23 19.23
N GLY A 163 -2.57 8.37 18.79
CA GLY A 163 -1.93 9.24 17.80
C GLY A 163 -2.19 8.81 16.37
N LEU A 164 -1.94 9.73 15.44
CA LEU A 164 -2.27 9.62 14.02
C LEU A 164 -1.62 8.40 13.33
N GLY A 165 -0.31 8.22 13.49
CA GLY A 165 0.41 7.13 12.82
C GLY A 165 -0.09 5.74 13.21
N VAL A 166 -0.38 5.54 14.50
CA VAL A 166 -0.93 4.27 14.99
C VAL A 166 -2.34 4.06 14.45
N ALA A 167 -3.20 5.08 14.52
CA ALA A 167 -4.58 5.00 14.04
C ALA A 167 -4.68 4.62 12.56
N VAL A 168 -3.77 5.11 11.71
CA VAL A 168 -3.69 4.72 10.30
C VAL A 168 -3.42 3.21 10.14
N ILE A 169 -2.47 2.65 10.89
CA ILE A 169 -2.16 1.22 10.84
C ILE A 169 -3.38 0.40 11.27
N LEU A 170 -4.06 0.82 12.34
CA LEU A 170 -5.25 0.12 12.85
C LEU A 170 -6.39 0.14 11.83
N GLU A 171 -6.64 1.29 11.23
CA GLU A 171 -7.69 1.44 10.22
C GLU A 171 -7.40 0.57 9.00
N PHE A 172 -6.16 0.61 8.48
CA PHE A 172 -5.77 -0.25 7.36
C PHE A 172 -5.89 -1.72 7.69
N HIS A 173 -5.39 -2.15 8.85
CA HIS A 173 -5.55 -3.53 9.28
C HIS A 173 -7.03 -3.94 9.38
N SER A 174 -7.91 -3.07 9.88
CA SER A 174 -9.35 -3.38 10.03
C SER A 174 -10.10 -3.52 8.71
N ARG A 175 -9.64 -2.83 7.66
CA ARG A 175 -10.21 -2.89 6.30
C ARG A 175 -9.49 -3.89 5.38
N SER A 176 -8.38 -4.47 5.83
CA SER A 176 -7.65 -5.45 5.03
C SER A 176 -8.46 -6.74 4.88
N PRO A 177 -8.56 -7.34 3.68
CA PRO A 177 -9.25 -8.60 3.49
C PRO A 177 -8.65 -9.73 4.32
N GLN A 178 -9.42 -10.32 5.23
CA GLN A 178 -8.92 -11.38 6.11
C GLN A 178 -8.46 -12.62 5.35
N GLU A 179 -9.06 -12.88 4.18
CA GLU A 179 -8.77 -13.99 3.27
C GLU A 179 -7.35 -13.96 2.67
N LEU A 180 -6.76 -12.76 2.61
CA LEU A 180 -5.41 -12.54 2.08
C LEU A 180 -4.34 -12.49 3.20
N GLY A 181 -4.76 -12.65 4.46
CA GLY A 181 -3.88 -12.73 5.61
C GLY A 181 -3.30 -14.13 5.85
N PRO A 182 -2.40 -14.30 6.84
CA PRO A 182 -1.91 -13.27 7.76
C PRO A 182 -0.91 -12.32 7.09
N TYR A 183 -1.00 -11.03 7.41
CA TYR A 183 -0.14 -9.99 6.82
C TYR A 183 1.08 -9.65 7.68
N ASN A 184 2.17 -9.34 6.99
CA ASN A 184 3.39 -8.76 7.54
C ASN A 184 3.42 -7.27 7.18
N LEU A 185 3.19 -6.41 8.17
CA LEU A 185 3.14 -4.96 7.98
C LEU A 185 4.54 -4.35 8.10
N TYR A 186 4.88 -3.45 7.19
CA TYR A 186 6.12 -2.67 7.21
C TYR A 186 5.76 -1.19 7.23
N PHE A 187 6.43 -0.42 8.08
CA PHE A 187 6.14 1.01 8.20
C PHE A 187 7.34 1.81 8.67
N ASP A 188 7.36 3.09 8.31
CA ASP A 188 8.43 4.00 8.66
C ASP A 188 8.36 4.45 10.14
N ASN A 189 9.29 5.34 10.51
CA ASN A 189 9.37 5.85 11.86
C ASN A 189 8.25 6.82 12.26
N PHE A 190 7.48 7.35 11.31
CA PHE A 190 6.33 8.19 11.61
C PHE A 190 5.26 7.35 12.29
N PHE A 191 4.94 6.17 11.72
CA PHE A 191 3.90 5.27 12.23
C PHE A 191 4.35 4.42 13.43
N ASN A 192 5.65 4.14 13.54
CA ASN A 192 6.14 3.19 14.53
C ASN A 192 6.19 3.74 15.97
N GLY A 193 5.81 2.88 16.93
CA GLY A 193 5.84 3.13 18.37
C GLY A 193 5.40 1.92 19.20
N LEU A 194 5.66 1.94 20.51
CA LEU A 194 5.27 0.84 21.41
C LEU A 194 3.76 0.50 21.39
N PRO A 195 2.82 1.47 21.33
CA PRO A 195 1.40 1.16 21.32
C PRO A 195 0.96 0.33 20.10
N VAL A 196 1.46 0.64 18.90
CA VAL A 196 1.11 -0.12 17.69
C VAL A 196 1.66 -1.54 17.74
N LEU A 197 2.89 -1.72 18.23
CA LEU A 197 3.51 -3.05 18.33
C LEU A 197 2.77 -3.93 19.36
N LYS A 198 2.27 -3.35 20.45
CA LYS A 198 1.42 -4.04 21.42
C LYS A 198 0.09 -4.48 20.78
N TYR A 199 -0.56 -3.59 20.04
CA TYR A 199 -1.82 -3.90 19.36
C TYR A 199 -1.64 -5.01 18.31
N LEU A 200 -0.64 -4.89 17.43
CA LEU A 200 -0.41 -5.86 16.35
C LEU A 200 -0.19 -7.27 16.91
N ARG A 201 0.58 -7.38 17.99
CA ARG A 201 0.73 -8.64 18.73
C ARG A 201 -0.61 -9.18 19.23
N GLU A 202 -1.43 -8.36 19.89
CA GLU A 202 -2.72 -8.80 20.44
C GLU A 202 -3.66 -9.32 19.35
N GLN A 203 -3.51 -8.83 18.11
CA GLN A 203 -4.21 -9.30 16.92
C GLN A 203 -3.49 -10.43 16.16
N ASN A 204 -2.35 -10.91 16.67
CA ASN A 204 -1.49 -11.90 16.00
C ASN A 204 -1.02 -11.49 14.59
N VAL A 205 -0.74 -10.20 14.41
CA VAL A 205 -0.24 -9.58 13.17
C VAL A 205 1.23 -9.25 13.32
N GLU A 206 2.03 -9.52 12.30
CA GLU A 206 3.43 -9.12 12.30
C GLU A 206 3.58 -7.67 11.85
N GLY A 207 4.50 -6.95 12.49
CA GLY A 207 4.77 -5.54 12.17
C GLY A 207 6.24 -5.22 12.33
N THR A 208 6.87 -4.64 11.31
CA THR A 208 8.27 -4.22 11.36
C THR A 208 8.36 -2.75 10.99
N GLY A 209 9.01 -1.96 11.84
CA GLY A 209 9.25 -0.56 11.51
C GLY A 209 10.52 0.00 12.12
N THR A 210 10.96 1.12 11.58
CA THR A 210 12.08 1.89 12.16
C THR A 210 11.59 2.70 13.35
N GLY A 211 12.32 2.71 14.46
CA GLY A 211 11.97 3.44 15.68
C GLY A 211 12.70 4.77 15.78
N ARG A 212 12.06 5.80 16.33
CA ARG A 212 12.77 7.01 16.77
C ARG A 212 13.29 6.77 18.19
N GLY A 213 14.60 6.96 18.42
CA GLY A 213 15.22 6.71 19.73
C GLY A 213 14.53 7.45 20.89
N ASN A 214 14.05 8.67 20.63
CA ASN A 214 13.29 9.50 21.56
C ASN A 214 11.88 8.96 21.91
N ARG A 215 11.36 7.96 21.17
CA ARG A 215 10.12 7.22 21.49
C ARG A 215 10.39 5.91 22.25
N LEU A 216 11.66 5.53 22.43
CA LEU A 216 12.12 4.34 23.14
C LEU A 216 12.52 4.64 24.59
N LYS A 217 11.90 5.66 25.20
CA LYS A 217 12.16 6.00 26.61
C LYS A 217 11.92 4.76 27.47
N ASN A 218 12.91 4.39 28.28
CA ASN A 218 12.96 3.20 29.15
C ASN A 218 13.40 1.88 28.47
N CYS A 219 13.87 1.89 27.22
CA CYS A 219 14.62 0.77 26.67
C CYS A 219 16.11 1.00 26.94
N ASN A 220 16.79 0.05 27.59
CA ASN A 220 18.24 0.05 27.78
C ASN A 220 18.95 -0.29 26.46
N LEU A 221 18.79 0.56 25.45
CA LEU A 221 19.50 0.48 24.19
C LEU A 221 20.56 1.56 24.14
N PRO A 222 21.74 1.29 23.55
CA PRO A 222 22.74 2.33 23.32
C PRO A 222 22.11 3.43 22.47
N ASN A 223 22.41 4.68 22.83
CA ASN A 223 21.88 5.81 22.07
C ASN A 223 22.49 5.83 20.66
N SER A 224 21.87 6.58 19.75
CA SER A 224 22.34 6.68 18.36
C SER A 224 23.73 7.28 18.21
N MET A 225 24.18 8.12 19.14
CA MET A 225 25.52 8.72 19.12
C MET A 225 26.61 7.73 19.52
N ASP A 226 26.36 6.89 20.53
CA ASP A 226 27.31 5.88 20.97
C ASP A 226 27.43 4.77 19.93
N MET A 227 26.30 4.34 19.35
CA MET A 227 26.29 3.38 18.24
C MET A 227 26.96 3.89 16.96
N LYS A 228 27.11 5.20 16.77
CA LYS A 228 27.82 5.77 15.61
C LYS A 228 29.34 5.76 15.78
N LYS A 229 29.84 5.60 17.02
CA LYS A 229 31.27 5.44 17.29
C LYS A 229 31.75 4.03 16.98
N GLU A 230 30.83 3.07 16.98
CA GLU A 230 31.08 1.69 16.65
C GLU A 230 31.41 1.49 15.16
N SER A 231 32.05 0.36 14.86
CA SER A 231 32.38 0.01 13.49
C SER A 231 31.12 -0.18 12.62
N ARG A 232 31.26 0.04 11.30
CA ARG A 232 30.17 -0.19 10.36
C ARG A 232 29.74 -1.66 10.41
N GLY A 233 28.45 -1.90 10.62
CA GLY A 233 27.88 -3.25 10.76
C GLY A 233 27.67 -3.69 12.22
N SER A 234 28.14 -2.92 13.20
CA SER A 234 27.82 -3.16 14.60
C SER A 234 26.31 -3.07 14.86
N SER A 235 25.80 -4.05 15.61
CA SER A 235 24.39 -4.14 15.97
C SER A 235 24.21 -4.64 17.41
N GLU A 236 23.12 -4.21 18.03
CA GLU A 236 22.71 -4.67 19.36
C GLU A 236 21.25 -5.10 19.35
N ILE A 237 20.94 -6.18 20.05
CA ILE A 237 19.59 -6.73 20.15
C ILE A 237 19.12 -6.62 21.60
N LEU A 238 18.02 -5.89 21.80
CA LEU A 238 17.26 -5.93 23.04
C LEU A 238 16.04 -6.84 22.86
N GLN A 239 16.08 -7.99 23.52
CA GLN A 239 14.96 -8.93 23.59
C GLN A 239 14.15 -8.64 24.86
N LEU A 240 12.95 -8.09 24.71
CA LEU A 240 11.96 -7.97 25.77
C LEU A 240 10.99 -9.16 25.70
N PRO A 241 10.27 -9.51 26.78
CA PRO A 241 9.30 -10.61 26.76
C PRO A 241 8.25 -10.48 25.65
N LYS A 242 8.00 -9.23 25.22
CA LYS A 242 6.94 -8.89 24.29
C LYS A 242 7.37 -8.29 22.94
N LEU A 243 8.63 -7.90 22.83
CA LEU A 243 9.12 -7.06 21.74
C LEU A 243 10.59 -7.41 21.49
N ARG A 244 10.98 -7.43 20.22
CA ARG A 244 12.38 -7.45 19.82
C ARG A 244 12.74 -6.09 19.23
N VAL A 245 13.83 -5.51 19.71
CA VAL A 245 14.40 -4.28 19.14
C VAL A 245 15.82 -4.58 18.69
N LEU A 246 16.09 -4.38 17.40
CA LEU A 246 17.40 -4.50 16.80
C LEU A 246 17.90 -3.08 16.50
N ASN A 247 19.02 -2.67 17.06
CA ASN A 247 19.65 -1.39 16.76
C ASN A 247 20.85 -1.62 15.86
N ILE A 248 20.81 -1.08 14.63
CA ILE A 248 21.92 -1.17 13.67
C ILE A 248 22.48 0.24 13.47
N VAL A 249 23.71 0.48 13.92
CA VAL A 249 24.41 1.77 13.75
C VAL A 249 23.52 2.98 14.14
N GLY A 250 22.78 2.85 15.24
CA GLY A 250 21.93 3.91 15.78
C GLY A 250 20.57 4.07 15.09
N VAL A 251 20.16 3.13 14.24
CA VAL A 251 18.81 3.03 13.69
C VAL A 251 18.08 1.86 14.37
N PRO A 252 17.18 2.14 15.33
CA PRO A 252 16.35 1.11 15.94
C PRO A 252 15.36 0.55 14.93
N ILE A 253 15.22 -0.76 14.89
CA ILE A 253 14.21 -1.51 14.18
C ILE A 253 13.42 -2.28 15.23
N MET A 254 12.11 -2.08 15.27
CA MET A 254 11.22 -2.68 16.26
C MET A 254 10.28 -3.69 15.60
N ARG A 255 10.08 -4.83 16.27
CA ARG A 255 9.18 -5.89 15.83
C ARG A 255 8.50 -6.58 17.04
N PRO A 256 7.18 -6.82 17.03
CA PRO A 256 6.54 -7.60 18.07
C PRO A 256 6.99 -9.05 18.00
N ILE A 257 7.09 -9.72 19.14
CA ILE A 257 7.29 -11.17 19.18
C ILE A 257 5.91 -11.82 19.10
N THR A 258 5.61 -12.47 17.97
CA THR A 258 4.41 -13.27 17.69
C THR A 258 4.68 -14.76 17.89
N SER A 259 3.62 -15.58 17.90
CA SER A 259 3.72 -17.05 18.13
C SER A 259 4.57 -17.76 17.08
N THR A 260 4.66 -17.22 15.86
CA THR A 260 5.47 -17.69 14.73
C THR A 260 6.98 -17.65 14.99
N HIS A 261 7.45 -16.88 15.98
CA HIS A 261 8.87 -16.69 16.26
C HIS A 261 9.46 -17.63 17.32
N ARG A 262 8.69 -18.60 17.85
CA ARG A 262 9.16 -19.55 18.88
C ARG A 262 9.96 -20.76 18.34
N LEU A 263 10.38 -20.76 17.07
CA LEU A 263 11.00 -21.93 16.42
C LEU A 263 12.46 -21.74 15.99
N ALA A 264 13.16 -20.74 16.54
CA ALA A 264 14.59 -20.58 16.28
C ALA A 264 15.30 -20.16 17.58
N ASP A 265 15.34 -21.10 18.53
CA ASP A 265 16.32 -21.16 19.61
C ASP A 265 17.17 -22.42 19.40
#